data_AF-A0A3M8WWQ5-F1
#
_entry.id   AF-A0A3M8WWQ5-F1
#
_cell.length_a   1.000
_cell.length_b   1.000
_cell.length_c   1.000
_cell.angle_alpha   90.00
_cell.angle_beta   90.00
_cell.angle_gamma   90.00
#
_symmetry.space_group_name_H-M   'P 1'
#
loop_
_entity.id
_entity.type
_entity.pdbx_description
1 polymer ?
#
loop_
_entity_poly.entity_id
_entity_poly.type
_entity_poly.pdbx_seq_one_letter_code
_entity_poly.pdbx_strand_id
1 'polypeptide(L)'
;MTDATLPAEAPFTAADLTEADVDALSAFLEARLRELQDCHDAGSPEARAARALRTAADAQLDDLRLPFRYDDGEPERIQEKARAWNRVIFTVWAWQGTEGYDEGRWRLVSHATTSARDSEFDPTTHVLNSPAYAEWKRRAGQEGDAMREEFLGREIRRPDEADEAPLSWRATKVVVYASVLANNGLPRTPQNENLWRGTAADARSVLATGESIRREILASRGRHIHQALTLGSTWAEAAEALGRTPDEMRAELRYYADEHPDLYHGADQRVPVAALIELGDHQPVTAKQGDKGMAPR
;
A
#
# COMPACT_ATOMS: atom_id res chain seq x y z
N MET A 1 -4.84 -31.66 -28.56
CA MET A 1 -4.86 -30.42 -27.77
C MET A 1 -6.02 -29.61 -28.28
N THR A 2 -7.17 -29.77 -27.64
CA THR A 2 -8.41 -29.07 -27.97
C THR A 2 -8.33 -27.66 -27.42
N ASP A 3 -8.26 -26.70 -28.34
CA ASP A 3 -8.44 -25.28 -28.12
C ASP A 3 -9.87 -25.06 -27.60
N ALA A 4 -10.00 -24.90 -26.29
CA ALA A 4 -11.27 -24.67 -25.62
C ALA A 4 -11.55 -23.16 -25.59
N THR A 5 -11.85 -22.61 -26.76
CA THR A 5 -12.41 -21.25 -26.85
C THR A 5 -13.76 -21.27 -26.15
N LEU A 6 -13.84 -20.64 -24.97
CA LEU A 6 -15.10 -20.49 -24.25
C LEU A 6 -16.08 -19.71 -25.14
N PRO A 7 -17.34 -20.18 -25.32
CA PRO A 7 -18.34 -19.43 -26.07
C PRO A 7 -18.60 -18.07 -25.44
N ALA A 8 -18.77 -17.05 -26.29
CA ALA A 8 -18.67 -15.61 -26.00
C ALA A 8 -19.66 -15.01 -24.99
N GLU A 9 -20.48 -15.81 -24.29
CA GLU A 9 -21.46 -15.32 -23.31
C GLU A 9 -21.60 -16.25 -22.09
N ALA A 10 -20.64 -17.14 -21.84
CA ALA A 10 -20.66 -17.93 -20.61
C ALA A 10 -20.26 -17.04 -19.40
N PRO A 11 -21.07 -17.00 -18.32
CA PRO A 11 -20.72 -16.28 -17.10
C PRO A 11 -19.49 -16.92 -16.45
N PHE A 12 -18.53 -16.08 -16.02
CA PHE A 12 -17.29 -16.52 -15.38
C PHE A 12 -17.47 -16.63 -13.87
N THR A 13 -17.49 -17.85 -13.36
CA THR A 13 -17.69 -18.14 -11.94
C THR A 13 -16.39 -18.50 -11.26
N ALA A 14 -16.36 -18.45 -9.92
CA ALA A 14 -15.17 -18.87 -9.17
C ALA A 14 -14.87 -20.36 -9.38
N ALA A 15 -15.89 -21.18 -9.66
CA ALA A 15 -15.70 -22.59 -9.98
C ALA A 15 -14.97 -22.81 -11.32
N ASP A 16 -15.02 -21.84 -12.24
CA ASP A 16 -14.32 -21.92 -13.53
C ASP A 16 -12.85 -21.48 -13.46
N LEU A 17 -12.43 -20.95 -12.29
CA LEU A 17 -11.05 -20.59 -12.02
C LEU A 17 -10.23 -21.85 -11.73
N THR A 18 -9.08 -21.92 -12.38
CA THR A 18 -8.09 -22.98 -12.23
C THR A 18 -6.74 -22.40 -11.81
N GLU A 19 -5.85 -23.25 -11.27
CA GLU A 19 -4.46 -22.82 -11.01
C GLU A 19 -3.76 -22.32 -12.28
N ALA A 20 -4.12 -22.86 -13.45
CA ALA A 20 -3.58 -22.41 -14.74
C ALA A 20 -3.95 -20.95 -15.05
N ASP A 21 -5.13 -20.47 -14.64
CA ASP A 21 -5.49 -19.06 -14.80
C ASP A 21 -4.60 -18.15 -13.93
N VAL A 22 -4.26 -18.60 -12.71
CA VAL A 22 -3.35 -17.90 -11.79
C VAL A 22 -1.93 -17.88 -12.34
N ASP A 23 -1.45 -19.00 -12.86
CA ASP A 23 -0.11 -19.10 -13.42
C ASP A 23 0.04 -18.28 -14.72
N ALA A 24 -0.99 -18.25 -15.56
CA ALA A 24 -1.02 -17.37 -16.74
C ALA A 24 -0.93 -15.89 -16.34
N LEU A 25 -1.70 -15.48 -15.31
CA LEU A 25 -1.67 -14.11 -14.79
C LEU A 25 -0.32 -13.76 -14.15
N SER A 26 0.26 -14.70 -13.41
CA SER A 26 1.60 -14.61 -12.81
C SER A 26 2.66 -14.39 -13.88
N ALA A 27 2.66 -15.22 -14.93
CA ALA A 27 3.61 -15.12 -16.03
C ALA A 27 3.48 -13.79 -16.80
N PHE A 28 2.25 -13.31 -17.01
CA PHE A 28 2.00 -12.02 -17.63
C PHE A 28 2.57 -10.86 -16.83
N LEU A 29 2.28 -10.81 -15.53
CA LEU A 29 2.81 -9.77 -14.65
C LEU A 29 4.32 -9.81 -14.56
N GLU A 30 4.90 -11.01 -14.47
CA GLU A 30 6.35 -11.18 -14.46
C GLU A 30 6.99 -10.65 -15.74
N ALA A 31 6.43 -10.97 -16.91
CA ALA A 31 6.91 -10.48 -18.19
C ALA A 31 6.86 -8.95 -18.26
N ARG A 32 5.73 -8.34 -17.88
CA ARG A 32 5.53 -6.88 -17.91
C ARG A 32 6.43 -6.12 -16.94
N LEU A 33 6.58 -6.63 -15.73
CA LEU A 33 7.43 -6.00 -14.73
C LEU A 33 8.92 -6.20 -15.02
N ARG A 34 9.29 -7.33 -15.65
CA ARG A 34 10.66 -7.54 -16.17
C ARG A 34 10.97 -6.58 -17.32
N GLU A 35 10.07 -6.46 -18.30
CA GLU A 35 10.22 -5.49 -19.39
C GLU A 35 10.42 -4.07 -18.86
N LEU A 36 9.58 -3.64 -17.90
CA LEU A 36 9.72 -2.33 -17.26
C LEU A 36 11.06 -2.19 -16.53
N GLN A 37 11.56 -3.23 -15.87
CA GLN A 37 12.87 -3.20 -15.21
C GLN A 37 14.01 -3.11 -16.24
N ASP A 38 13.95 -3.86 -17.33
CA ASP A 38 15.02 -3.95 -18.33
C ASP A 38 15.12 -2.67 -19.18
N CYS A 39 14.04 -1.91 -19.31
CA CYS A 39 14.02 -0.61 -20.00
C CYS A 39 14.64 0.53 -19.17
N HIS A 40 14.95 0.31 -17.89
CA HIS A 40 15.43 1.34 -16.98
C HIS A 40 16.72 0.93 -16.26
N ASP A 41 17.56 1.91 -15.91
CA ASP A 41 18.76 1.64 -15.11
C ASP A 41 18.35 1.05 -13.74
N ALA A 42 19.09 0.06 -13.25
CA ALA A 42 18.73 -0.69 -12.04
C ALA A 42 18.55 0.16 -10.75
N GLY A 43 19.05 1.40 -10.74
CA GLY A 43 18.89 2.37 -9.66
C GLY A 43 17.83 3.45 -9.90
N SER A 44 17.19 3.48 -11.07
CA SER A 44 16.19 4.49 -11.38
C SER A 44 14.94 4.34 -10.48
N PRO A 45 14.19 5.42 -10.24
CA PRO A 45 12.91 5.35 -9.56
C PRO A 45 11.94 4.34 -10.19
N GLU A 46 11.92 4.24 -11.52
CA GLU A 46 11.07 3.33 -12.29
C GLU A 46 11.46 1.87 -12.07
N ALA A 47 12.75 1.53 -12.13
CA ALA A 47 13.22 0.16 -11.85
C ALA A 47 12.92 -0.25 -10.40
N ARG A 48 13.04 0.68 -9.45
CA ARG A 48 12.68 0.47 -8.04
C ARG A 48 11.17 0.28 -7.86
N ALA A 49 10.35 1.10 -8.52
CA ALA A 49 8.90 0.98 -8.51
C ALA A 49 8.44 -0.37 -9.11
N ALA A 50 9.01 -0.77 -10.24
CA ALA A 50 8.74 -2.07 -10.86
C ALA A 50 9.09 -3.24 -9.93
N ARG A 51 10.21 -3.15 -9.20
CA ARG A 51 10.60 -4.17 -8.21
C ARG A 51 9.62 -4.22 -7.03
N ALA A 52 9.22 -3.07 -6.50
CA ALA A 52 8.23 -3.01 -5.43
C ALA A 52 6.86 -3.56 -5.87
N LEU A 53 6.42 -3.22 -7.09
CA LEU A 53 5.20 -3.75 -7.69
C LEU A 53 5.27 -5.27 -7.87
N ARG A 54 6.42 -5.81 -8.29
CA ARG A 54 6.62 -7.26 -8.37
C ARG A 54 6.44 -7.93 -7.02
N THR A 55 7.11 -7.44 -5.98
CA THR A 55 6.95 -8.01 -4.63
C THR A 55 5.51 -7.93 -4.13
N ALA A 56 4.80 -6.83 -4.40
CA ALA A 56 3.38 -6.71 -4.03
C ALA A 56 2.49 -7.68 -4.82
N ALA A 57 2.75 -7.85 -6.12
CA ALA A 57 2.02 -8.78 -6.97
C ALA A 57 2.27 -10.24 -6.55
N ASP A 58 3.52 -10.61 -6.27
CA ASP A 58 3.89 -11.95 -5.78
C ASP A 58 3.13 -12.30 -4.49
N ALA A 59 3.08 -11.37 -3.54
CA ALA A 59 2.32 -11.57 -2.30
C ALA A 59 0.81 -11.78 -2.54
N GLN A 60 0.21 -11.01 -3.45
CA GLN A 60 -1.21 -11.19 -3.81
C GLN A 60 -1.47 -12.49 -4.57
N LEU A 61 -0.54 -12.92 -5.44
CA LEU A 61 -0.62 -14.18 -6.17
C LEU A 61 -0.44 -15.38 -5.24
N ASP A 62 0.43 -15.30 -4.24
CA ASP A 62 0.57 -16.32 -3.20
C ASP A 62 -0.70 -16.45 -2.36
N ASP A 63 -1.29 -15.32 -1.95
CA ASP A 63 -2.59 -15.30 -1.27
C ASP A 63 -3.70 -15.91 -2.16
N LEU A 64 -3.67 -15.65 -3.47
CA LEU A 64 -4.62 -16.21 -4.44
C LEU A 64 -4.42 -17.71 -4.62
N ARG A 65 -3.20 -18.24 -4.54
CA ARG A 65 -2.93 -19.69 -4.64
C ARG A 65 -3.43 -20.47 -3.42
N LEU A 66 -3.56 -19.84 -2.25
CA LEU A 66 -3.98 -20.54 -1.03
C LEU A 66 -5.36 -21.22 -1.17
N PRO A 67 -6.44 -20.56 -1.63
CA PRO A 67 -7.73 -21.20 -1.86
C PRO A 67 -7.70 -22.41 -2.79
N PHE A 68 -6.81 -22.45 -3.81
CA PHE A 68 -6.74 -23.58 -4.76
C PHE A 68 -6.16 -24.84 -4.11
N ARG A 69 -5.21 -24.69 -3.18
CA ARG A 69 -4.60 -25.83 -2.48
C ARG A 69 -5.56 -26.55 -1.54
N TYR A 70 -6.59 -25.85 -1.08
CA TYR A 70 -7.57 -26.33 -0.12
C TYR A 70 -8.99 -26.26 -0.67
N ASP A 71 -9.16 -26.25 -1.99
CA ASP A 71 -10.47 -26.21 -2.64
C ASP A 71 -11.15 -27.59 -2.49
N ASP A 72 -11.97 -27.72 -1.46
CA ASP A 72 -12.83 -28.87 -1.19
C ASP A 72 -14.24 -28.71 -1.79
N GLY A 73 -14.48 -27.61 -2.52
CA GLY A 73 -15.79 -27.26 -3.07
C GLY A 73 -16.74 -26.62 -2.05
N GLU A 74 -16.31 -26.36 -0.81
CA GLU A 74 -17.15 -25.70 0.18
C GLU A 74 -17.47 -24.25 -0.24
N PRO A 75 -18.71 -23.77 -0.05
CA PRO A 75 -19.13 -22.43 -0.50
C PRO A 75 -18.26 -21.29 0.04
N GLU A 76 -17.74 -21.41 1.26
CA GLU A 76 -16.85 -20.42 1.88
C GLU A 76 -15.52 -20.33 1.14
N ARG A 77 -14.92 -21.48 0.78
CA ARG A 77 -13.65 -21.54 0.02
C ARG A 77 -13.81 -20.99 -1.39
N ILE A 78 -14.92 -21.29 -2.03
CA ILE A 78 -15.26 -20.74 -3.35
C ILE A 78 -15.41 -19.20 -3.27
N GLN A 79 -16.00 -18.66 -2.20
CA GLN A 79 -16.06 -17.21 -1.99
C GLN A 79 -14.69 -16.58 -1.71
N GLU A 80 -13.86 -17.23 -0.90
CA GLU A 80 -12.47 -16.79 -0.65
C GLU A 80 -11.67 -16.73 -1.96
N LYS A 81 -11.78 -17.78 -2.79
CA LYS A 81 -11.18 -17.85 -4.13
C LYS A 81 -11.65 -16.68 -5.01
N ALA A 82 -12.97 -16.40 -5.05
CA ALA A 82 -13.52 -15.28 -5.81
C ALA A 82 -12.97 -13.91 -5.34
N ARG A 83 -12.90 -13.70 -4.02
CA ARG A 83 -12.40 -12.43 -3.44
C ARG A 83 -10.92 -12.24 -3.70
N ALA A 84 -10.12 -13.30 -3.56
CA ALA A 84 -8.70 -13.26 -3.85
C ALA A 84 -8.46 -12.96 -5.34
N TRP A 85 -9.20 -13.64 -6.23
CA TRP A 85 -9.09 -13.42 -7.69
C TRP A 85 -9.41 -11.98 -8.07
N ASN A 86 -10.57 -11.47 -7.63
CA ASN A 86 -11.01 -10.12 -7.96
C ASN A 86 -10.01 -9.05 -7.48
N ARG A 87 -9.33 -9.28 -6.34
CA ARG A 87 -8.28 -8.38 -5.84
C ARG A 87 -7.08 -8.28 -6.79
N VAL A 88 -6.63 -9.42 -7.32
CA VAL A 88 -5.53 -9.44 -8.31
C VAL A 88 -5.99 -8.83 -9.63
N ILE A 89 -7.22 -9.15 -10.09
CA ILE A 89 -7.80 -8.55 -11.29
C ILE A 89 -7.84 -7.02 -11.22
N PHE A 90 -8.25 -6.43 -10.09
CA PHE A 90 -8.21 -4.98 -9.92
C PHE A 90 -6.81 -4.38 -10.10
N THR A 91 -5.78 -5.13 -9.70
CA THR A 91 -4.38 -4.70 -9.79
C THR A 91 -3.89 -4.78 -11.24
N VAL A 92 -4.28 -5.82 -11.98
CA VAL A 92 -3.88 -6.00 -13.38
C VAL A 92 -4.73 -5.22 -14.38
N TRP A 93 -5.89 -4.70 -13.95
CA TRP A 93 -6.84 -4.04 -14.86
C TRP A 93 -6.23 -2.84 -15.61
N ALA A 94 -5.26 -2.14 -15.02
CA ALA A 94 -4.54 -1.06 -15.71
C ALA A 94 -3.81 -1.50 -16.99
N TRP A 95 -3.62 -2.81 -17.19
CA TRP A 95 -2.98 -3.42 -18.36
C TRP A 95 -3.98 -3.92 -19.42
N GLN A 96 -5.29 -3.67 -19.25
CA GLN A 96 -6.30 -4.04 -20.24
C GLN A 96 -5.99 -3.41 -21.61
N GLY A 97 -6.17 -4.19 -22.69
CA GLY A 97 -5.87 -3.78 -24.05
C GLY A 97 -4.37 -3.81 -24.42
N THR A 98 -3.48 -4.17 -23.48
CA THR A 98 -2.07 -4.42 -23.80
C THR A 98 -1.87 -5.82 -24.37
N GLU A 99 -0.82 -5.99 -25.17
CA GLU A 99 -0.48 -7.30 -25.76
C GLU A 99 -0.34 -8.38 -24.68
N GLY A 100 -0.92 -9.55 -24.92
CA GLY A 100 -0.88 -10.67 -23.98
C GLY A 100 -1.85 -10.55 -22.78
N TYR A 101 -2.63 -9.46 -22.68
CA TYR A 101 -3.72 -9.40 -21.70
C TYR A 101 -4.91 -10.25 -22.17
N ASP A 102 -5.30 -11.25 -21.38
CA ASP A 102 -6.46 -12.10 -21.70
C ASP A 102 -7.77 -11.47 -21.19
N GLU A 103 -8.44 -10.69 -22.03
CA GLU A 103 -9.71 -10.04 -21.68
C GLU A 103 -10.86 -11.03 -21.43
N GLY A 104 -10.78 -12.24 -22.01
CA GLY A 104 -11.80 -13.26 -21.84
C GLY A 104 -11.72 -13.94 -20.48
N ARG A 105 -10.51 -14.18 -19.99
CA ARG A 105 -10.25 -14.86 -18.70
C ARG A 105 -9.98 -13.91 -17.55
N TRP A 106 -9.25 -12.82 -17.75
CA TRP A 106 -8.86 -11.90 -16.67
C TRP A 106 -9.91 -10.82 -16.45
N ARG A 107 -11.09 -11.28 -16.04
CA ARG A 107 -12.26 -10.49 -15.69
C ARG A 107 -12.73 -10.80 -14.27
N LEU A 108 -13.52 -9.89 -13.71
CA LEU A 108 -14.10 -10.06 -12.38
C LEU A 108 -15.05 -11.27 -12.37
N VAL A 109 -14.96 -12.07 -11.31
CA VAL A 109 -15.92 -13.13 -11.01
C VAL A 109 -17.14 -12.51 -10.32
N SER A 110 -18.30 -12.67 -10.95
CA SER A 110 -19.59 -12.15 -10.48
C SER A 110 -20.36 -13.15 -9.60
N HIS A 111 -20.10 -14.45 -9.71
CA HIS A 111 -20.81 -15.50 -8.96
C HIS A 111 -19.88 -16.60 -8.44
N ALA A 112 -20.18 -17.12 -7.24
CA ALA A 112 -19.39 -18.16 -6.60
C ALA A 112 -19.58 -19.55 -7.26
N THR A 113 -20.81 -20.00 -7.53
CA THR A 113 -21.11 -21.36 -8.03
C THR A 113 -22.12 -21.39 -9.17
N THR A 114 -22.13 -22.50 -9.92
CA THR A 114 -23.14 -22.79 -10.95
C THR A 114 -24.52 -23.14 -10.35
N SER A 115 -24.65 -23.55 -9.10
CA SER A 115 -25.97 -23.80 -8.48
C SER A 115 -26.75 -22.52 -8.15
N ALA A 116 -26.07 -21.37 -8.13
CA ALA A 116 -26.71 -20.05 -8.15
C ALA A 116 -27.27 -19.66 -9.54
N ARG A 117 -27.16 -20.54 -10.56
CA ARG A 117 -27.60 -20.35 -11.96
C ARG A 117 -29.05 -20.75 -12.23
N ASP A 118 -29.58 -21.75 -11.52
CA ASP A 118 -30.89 -22.36 -11.82
C ASP A 118 -32.08 -21.55 -11.28
N SER A 119 -31.81 -20.51 -10.51
CA SER A 119 -32.78 -19.47 -10.31
C SER A 119 -32.63 -18.49 -11.49
N GLU A 120 -33.67 -18.34 -12.33
CA GLU A 120 -33.88 -17.16 -13.20
C GLU A 120 -34.12 -15.92 -12.32
N PHE A 121 -33.09 -15.67 -11.54
CA PHE A 121 -32.95 -14.76 -10.44
C PHE A 121 -31.49 -14.47 -10.61
N ASP A 122 -31.19 -13.50 -11.46
CA ASP A 122 -29.90 -12.85 -11.37
C ASP A 122 -29.86 -12.33 -9.93
N PRO A 123 -29.11 -12.98 -9.02
CA PRO A 123 -29.12 -12.62 -7.61
C PRO A 123 -28.61 -11.20 -7.46
N THR A 124 -27.76 -10.75 -8.37
CA THR A 124 -27.28 -9.38 -8.44
C THR A 124 -28.44 -8.48 -8.83
N THR A 125 -29.14 -8.69 -9.95
CA THR A 125 -30.29 -7.84 -10.32
C THR A 125 -31.45 -7.92 -9.33
N HIS A 126 -31.75 -9.09 -8.77
CA HIS A 126 -32.80 -9.26 -7.77
C HIS A 126 -32.42 -8.64 -6.43
N VAL A 127 -31.20 -8.86 -5.92
CA VAL A 127 -30.70 -8.17 -4.74
C VAL A 127 -30.65 -6.69 -5.05
N LEU A 128 -29.92 -6.22 -6.07
CA LEU A 128 -29.81 -4.81 -6.47
C LEU A 128 -31.15 -4.07 -6.62
N ASN A 129 -32.21 -4.74 -7.11
CA ASN A 129 -33.55 -4.17 -7.27
C ASN A 129 -34.52 -4.52 -6.13
N SER A 130 -34.12 -5.34 -5.16
CA SER A 130 -34.98 -5.69 -4.03
C SER A 130 -35.19 -4.48 -3.12
N PRO A 131 -36.38 -4.33 -2.52
CA PRO A 131 -36.61 -3.32 -1.48
C PRO A 131 -35.61 -3.45 -0.33
N ALA A 132 -35.23 -4.69 0.03
CA ALA A 132 -34.27 -4.98 1.09
C ALA A 132 -32.85 -4.49 0.76
N TYR A 133 -32.39 -4.62 -0.49
CA TYR A 133 -31.11 -4.03 -0.90
C TYR A 133 -31.20 -2.54 -1.15
N ALA A 134 -32.31 -2.01 -1.66
CA ALA A 134 -32.50 -0.57 -1.75
C ALA A 134 -32.46 0.06 -0.35
N GLU A 135 -33.04 -0.61 0.65
CA GLU A 135 -32.96 -0.25 2.06
C GLU A 135 -31.57 -0.48 2.64
N TRP A 136 -30.92 -1.62 2.38
CA TRP A 136 -29.55 -1.89 2.82
C TRP A 136 -28.55 -0.94 2.17
N LYS A 137 -28.64 -0.62 0.89
CA LYS A 137 -27.79 0.35 0.17
C LYS A 137 -28.04 1.77 0.69
N ARG A 138 -29.29 2.10 1.01
CA ARG A 138 -29.62 3.39 1.63
C ARG A 138 -29.13 3.46 3.07
N ARG A 139 -29.18 2.37 3.83
CA ARG A 139 -28.72 2.26 5.22
C ARG A 139 -27.20 2.15 5.33
N ALA A 140 -26.55 1.29 4.54
CA ALA A 140 -25.09 1.19 4.42
C ALA A 140 -24.50 2.43 3.75
N GLY A 141 -25.26 3.06 2.84
CA GLY A 141 -25.06 4.44 2.41
C GLY A 141 -25.10 5.36 3.62
N GLN A 142 -26.22 5.50 4.33
CA GLN A 142 -26.34 6.41 5.48
C GLN A 142 -25.38 6.14 6.66
N GLU A 143 -25.12 4.87 7.02
CA GLU A 143 -24.23 4.46 8.11
C GLU A 143 -22.78 4.55 7.68
N GLY A 144 -22.46 4.14 6.45
CA GLY A 144 -21.15 4.32 5.85
C GLY A 144 -20.84 5.79 5.63
N ASP A 145 -21.79 6.56 5.12
CA ASP A 145 -21.74 8.00 4.92
C ASP A 145 -21.68 8.72 6.26
N ALA A 146 -22.40 8.31 7.31
CA ALA A 146 -22.29 8.92 8.64
C ALA A 146 -20.94 8.62 9.31
N MET A 147 -20.49 7.37 9.29
CA MET A 147 -19.19 6.98 9.85
C MET A 147 -18.04 7.62 9.05
N ARG A 148 -18.20 7.72 7.73
CA ARG A 148 -17.22 8.34 6.84
C ARG A 148 -17.33 9.86 6.86
N GLU A 149 -18.48 10.48 7.10
CA GLU A 149 -18.66 11.92 7.35
C GLU A 149 -18.10 12.30 8.72
N GLU A 150 -18.19 11.44 9.73
CA GLU A 150 -17.50 11.65 10.99
C GLU A 150 -15.97 11.57 10.79
N PHE A 151 -15.51 10.56 10.03
CA PHE A 151 -14.11 10.34 9.73
C PHE A 151 -13.49 11.41 8.79
N LEU A 152 -14.23 11.84 7.77
CA LEU A 152 -13.86 12.82 6.73
C LEU A 152 -14.25 14.25 7.07
N GLY A 153 -15.30 14.46 7.86
CA GLY A 153 -15.78 15.79 8.26
C GLY A 153 -14.85 16.48 9.25
N ARG A 154 -14.00 15.71 9.95
CA ARG A 154 -12.88 16.29 10.71
C ARG A 154 -11.76 16.70 9.74
N GLU A 155 -11.89 17.91 9.21
CA GLU A 155 -10.83 18.60 8.48
C GLU A 155 -9.57 18.67 9.35
N ILE A 156 -8.43 18.33 8.74
CA ILE A 156 -7.09 18.54 9.33
C ILE A 156 -6.47 19.70 8.58
N ARG A 157 -6.30 20.82 9.27
CA ARG A 157 -5.80 22.07 8.67
C ARG A 157 -4.30 22.20 8.74
N ARG A 158 -3.68 21.56 9.73
CA ARG A 158 -2.25 21.63 10.01
C ARG A 158 -1.70 20.25 10.35
N PRO A 159 -0.42 19.97 10.04
CA PRO A 159 0.20 18.68 10.36
C PRO A 159 0.09 18.33 11.86
N ASP A 160 0.30 19.31 12.72
CA ASP A 160 0.29 19.14 14.18
C ASP A 160 -1.07 18.64 14.71
N GLU A 161 -2.18 18.92 14.02
CA GLU A 161 -3.51 18.41 14.38
C GLU A 161 -3.65 16.90 14.12
N ALA A 162 -2.81 16.33 13.25
CA ALA A 162 -2.74 14.90 12.97
C ALA A 162 -1.71 14.17 13.85
N ASP A 163 -0.76 14.89 14.45
CA ASP A 163 0.36 14.32 15.22
C ASP A 163 -0.08 13.56 16.48
N GLU A 164 -1.26 13.87 17.02
CA GLU A 164 -1.84 13.13 18.15
C GLU A 164 -2.45 11.78 17.74
N ALA A 165 -2.77 11.60 16.46
CA ALA A 165 -3.43 10.39 15.97
C ALA A 165 -2.40 9.26 15.72
N PRO A 166 -2.78 7.98 15.88
CA PRO A 166 -1.93 6.86 15.49
C PRO A 166 -1.53 6.89 14.01
N LEU A 167 -0.31 6.45 13.68
CA LEU A 167 0.19 6.47 12.29
C LEU A 167 -0.71 5.68 11.31
N SER A 168 -1.28 4.56 11.75
CA SER A 168 -2.24 3.77 10.96
C SER A 168 -3.51 4.55 10.62
N TRP A 169 -3.99 5.38 11.56
CA TRP A 169 -5.13 6.26 11.33
C TRP A 169 -4.77 7.37 10.32
N ARG A 170 -3.59 7.99 10.45
CA ARG A 170 -3.10 9.00 9.51
C ARG A 170 -2.99 8.44 8.10
N ALA A 171 -2.38 7.26 7.95
CA ALA A 171 -2.23 6.57 6.67
C ALA A 171 -3.59 6.25 6.04
N THR A 172 -4.52 5.71 6.84
CA THR A 172 -5.90 5.44 6.40
C THR A 172 -6.57 6.74 5.92
N LYS A 173 -6.40 7.84 6.64
CA LYS A 173 -6.99 9.13 6.30
C LYS A 173 -6.46 9.68 4.96
N VAL A 174 -5.15 9.59 4.72
CA VAL A 174 -4.56 9.95 3.42
C VAL A 174 -5.15 9.11 2.29
N VAL A 175 -5.21 7.78 2.46
CA VAL A 175 -5.74 6.87 1.43
C VAL A 175 -7.20 7.18 1.10
N VAL A 176 -8.04 7.40 2.12
CA VAL A 176 -9.47 7.66 1.91
C VAL A 176 -9.69 9.01 1.22
N TYR A 177 -9.09 10.09 1.69
CA TYR A 177 -9.27 11.40 1.02
C TYR A 177 -8.64 11.44 -0.36
N ALA A 178 -7.47 10.80 -0.58
CA ALA A 178 -6.87 10.71 -1.90
C ALA A 178 -7.79 9.99 -2.90
N SER A 179 -8.48 8.92 -2.45
CA SER A 179 -9.48 8.22 -3.27
C SER A 179 -10.68 9.12 -3.61
N VAL A 180 -11.18 9.89 -2.64
CA VAL A 180 -12.27 10.85 -2.84
C VAL A 180 -11.85 12.00 -3.78
N LEU A 181 -10.60 12.46 -3.70
CA LEU A 181 -10.05 13.46 -4.61
C LEU A 181 -9.84 12.89 -6.02
N ALA A 182 -9.40 11.64 -6.16
CA ALA A 182 -9.22 10.98 -7.45
C ALA A 182 -10.56 10.89 -8.22
N ASN A 183 -11.67 10.70 -7.51
CA ASN A 183 -13.01 10.70 -8.11
C ASN A 183 -13.35 12.03 -8.81
N ASN A 184 -12.69 13.15 -8.48
CA ASN A 184 -12.92 14.43 -9.17
C ASN A 184 -12.60 14.37 -10.66
N GLY A 185 -11.67 13.51 -11.07
CA GLY A 185 -11.30 13.32 -12.48
C GLY A 185 -12.28 12.45 -13.28
N LEU A 186 -13.17 11.71 -12.63
CA LEU A 186 -14.10 10.81 -13.31
C LEU A 186 -15.28 11.58 -13.91
N PRO A 187 -15.77 11.22 -15.12
CA PRO A 187 -17.00 11.80 -15.67
C PRO A 187 -18.20 11.46 -14.78
N ARG A 188 -19.20 12.34 -14.76
CA ARG A 188 -20.50 12.05 -14.13
C ARG A 188 -21.34 11.22 -15.07
N THR A 189 -21.43 9.92 -14.80
CA THR A 189 -22.31 8.97 -15.48
C THR A 189 -23.24 8.33 -14.44
N PRO A 190 -24.36 7.70 -14.83
CA PRO A 190 -25.23 6.98 -13.88
C PRO A 190 -24.47 5.93 -13.04
N GLN A 191 -23.40 5.34 -13.58
CA GLN A 191 -22.56 4.37 -12.88
C GLN A 191 -21.72 5.01 -11.75
N ASN A 192 -21.36 6.29 -11.90
CA ASN A 192 -20.44 7.01 -11.02
C ASN A 192 -21.07 8.23 -10.34
N GLU A 193 -22.39 8.39 -10.45
CA GLU A 193 -23.11 9.56 -9.94
C GLU A 193 -23.06 9.66 -8.41
N ASN A 194 -22.95 8.50 -7.74
CA ASN A 194 -22.92 8.37 -6.29
C ASN A 194 -21.50 8.34 -5.73
N LEU A 195 -20.47 8.53 -6.56
CA LEU A 195 -19.09 8.63 -6.07
C LEU A 195 -18.89 9.96 -5.35
N TRP A 196 -18.40 9.85 -4.12
CA TRP A 196 -17.96 10.98 -3.32
C TRP A 196 -16.80 11.70 -4.01
N ARG A 197 -16.90 13.03 -4.08
CA ARG A 197 -15.94 13.89 -4.78
C ARG A 197 -15.32 14.86 -3.79
N GLY A 198 -14.00 14.99 -3.87
CA GLY A 198 -13.25 15.75 -2.90
C GLY A 198 -13.42 17.26 -3.04
N THR A 199 -13.37 17.91 -1.89
CA THR A 199 -13.37 19.35 -1.67
C THR A 199 -11.95 19.87 -1.43
N ALA A 200 -11.80 21.19 -1.32
CA ALA A 200 -10.53 21.79 -0.89
C ALA A 200 -10.14 21.38 0.54
N ALA A 201 -11.11 21.14 1.43
CA ALA A 201 -10.85 20.69 2.79
C ALA A 201 -10.23 19.28 2.81
N ASP A 202 -10.69 18.40 1.92
CA ASP A 202 -10.14 17.05 1.75
C ASP A 202 -8.69 17.12 1.24
N ALA A 203 -8.42 17.97 0.25
CA ALA A 203 -7.06 18.20 -0.26
C ALA A 203 -6.12 18.72 0.82
N ARG A 204 -6.55 19.70 1.62
CA ARG A 204 -5.75 20.20 2.77
C ARG A 204 -5.51 19.12 3.81
N SER A 205 -6.53 18.30 4.10
CA SER A 205 -6.40 17.20 5.05
C SER A 205 -5.40 16.15 4.56
N VAL A 206 -5.36 15.83 3.27
CA VAL A 206 -4.31 14.97 2.67
C VAL A 206 -2.93 15.58 2.85
N LEU A 207 -2.76 16.86 2.51
CA LEU A 207 -1.47 17.53 2.62
C LEU A 207 -0.97 17.59 4.07
N ALA A 208 -1.83 18.02 4.99
CA ALA A 208 -1.49 18.12 6.41
C ALA A 208 -1.18 16.74 7.02
N THR A 209 -1.99 15.73 6.71
CA THR A 209 -1.76 14.37 7.24
C THR A 209 -0.52 13.72 6.60
N GLY A 210 -0.31 13.92 5.29
CA GLY A 210 0.88 13.44 4.60
C GLY A 210 2.16 14.08 5.12
N GLU A 211 2.12 15.37 5.43
CA GLU A 211 3.22 16.08 6.07
C GLU A 211 3.47 15.57 7.49
N SER A 212 2.43 15.33 8.29
CA SER A 212 2.56 14.70 9.62
C SER A 212 3.22 13.33 9.54
N ILE A 213 2.82 12.48 8.59
CA ILE A 213 3.47 11.18 8.33
C ILE A 213 4.94 11.36 7.94
N ARG A 214 5.25 12.33 7.07
CA ARG A 214 6.62 12.62 6.64
C ARG A 214 7.49 13.02 7.84
N ARG A 215 7.00 13.89 8.72
CA ARG A 215 7.70 14.33 9.93
C ARG A 215 8.00 13.16 10.87
N GLU A 216 7.01 12.29 11.12
CA GLU A 216 7.18 11.09 11.95
C GLU A 216 8.26 10.15 11.37
N ILE A 217 8.21 9.90 10.05
CA ILE A 217 9.20 9.07 9.37
C ILE A 217 10.60 9.67 9.51
N LEU A 218 10.75 10.98 9.30
CA LEU A 218 12.04 11.66 9.40
C LEU A 218 12.58 11.68 10.84
N ALA A 219 11.72 11.93 11.83
CA ALA A 219 12.11 11.91 13.23
C ALA A 219 12.54 10.49 13.67
N SER A 220 11.76 9.47 13.29
CA SER A 220 12.09 8.06 13.55
C SER A 220 13.39 7.65 12.85
N ARG A 221 13.58 8.06 11.60
CA ARG A 221 14.81 7.77 10.85
C ARG A 221 16.02 8.47 11.45
N GLY A 222 15.94 9.76 11.78
CA GLY A 222 17.01 10.50 12.44
C GLY A 222 17.41 9.87 13.78
N ARG A 223 16.44 9.35 14.54
CA ARG A 223 16.70 8.56 15.76
C ARG A 223 17.49 7.28 15.46
N HIS A 224 17.10 6.51 14.43
CA HIS A 224 17.83 5.29 14.05
C HIS A 224 19.23 5.58 13.50
N ILE A 225 19.41 6.69 12.77
CA ILE A 225 20.72 7.17 12.32
C ILE A 225 21.60 7.49 13.52
N HIS A 226 21.10 8.27 14.48
CA HIS A 226 21.81 8.60 15.72
C HIS A 226 22.24 7.33 16.47
N GLN A 227 21.34 6.36 16.61
CA GLN A 227 21.61 5.07 17.25
C GLN A 227 22.67 4.27 16.48
N ALA A 228 22.55 4.12 15.17
CA ALA A 228 23.49 3.37 14.35
C ALA A 228 24.92 3.92 14.47
N LEU A 229 25.07 5.24 14.37
CA LEU A 229 26.37 5.91 14.52
C LEU A 229 26.92 5.73 15.94
N THR A 230 26.07 5.89 16.97
CA THR A 230 26.46 5.70 18.38
C THR A 230 26.90 4.25 18.67
N LEU A 231 26.33 3.28 17.96
CA LEU A 231 26.70 1.86 18.04
C LEU A 231 27.94 1.50 17.19
N GLY A 232 28.55 2.48 16.52
CA GLY A 232 29.82 2.32 15.81
C GLY A 232 29.70 2.16 14.29
N SER A 233 28.49 2.26 13.71
CA SER A 233 28.35 2.34 12.26
C SER A 233 29.03 3.60 11.72
N THR A 234 29.61 3.49 10.54
CA THR A 234 30.05 4.66 9.76
C THR A 234 28.88 5.27 9.00
N TRP A 235 29.03 6.52 8.52
CA TRP A 235 28.04 7.15 7.67
C TRP A 235 27.86 6.40 6.34
N ALA A 236 28.95 5.90 5.75
CA ALA A 236 28.90 5.15 4.49
C ALA A 236 28.06 3.87 4.62
N GLU A 237 28.26 3.08 5.68
CA GLU A 237 27.49 1.85 5.92
C GLU A 237 26.00 2.14 6.18
N ALA A 238 25.72 3.18 6.97
CA ALA A 238 24.35 3.58 7.26
C ALA A 238 23.65 4.12 5.99
N ALA A 239 24.38 4.81 5.11
CA ALA A 239 23.90 5.36 3.85
C ALA A 239 23.59 4.27 2.84
N GLU A 240 24.48 3.29 2.73
CA GLU A 240 24.27 2.09 1.92
C GLU A 240 23.01 1.34 2.36
N ALA A 241 22.82 1.12 3.67
CA ALA A 241 21.65 0.44 4.21
C ALA A 241 20.32 1.15 3.88
N LEU A 242 20.33 2.48 3.78
CA LEU A 242 19.16 3.29 3.43
C LEU A 242 19.03 3.55 1.91
N GLY A 243 20.01 3.13 1.10
CA GLY A 243 20.08 3.45 -0.32
C GLY A 243 20.17 4.96 -0.59
N ARG A 244 20.93 5.67 0.25
CA ARG A 244 21.09 7.14 0.27
C ARG A 244 22.56 7.52 0.24
N THR A 245 22.82 8.81 0.12
CA THR A 245 24.14 9.40 0.34
C THR A 245 24.34 9.79 1.81
N PRO A 246 25.60 9.82 2.31
CA PRO A 246 25.90 10.34 3.65
C PRO A 246 25.35 11.75 3.90
N ASP A 247 25.37 12.64 2.90
CA ASP A 247 24.91 14.02 3.05
C ASP A 247 23.39 14.13 3.21
N GLU A 248 22.62 13.32 2.49
CA GLU A 248 21.17 13.21 2.72
C GLU A 248 20.87 12.76 4.14
N MET A 249 21.61 11.77 4.66
CA MET A 249 21.43 11.30 6.04
C MET A 249 21.82 12.35 7.08
N ARG A 250 22.90 13.11 6.84
CA ARG A 250 23.27 14.24 7.71
C ARG A 250 22.18 15.29 7.75
N ALA A 251 21.53 15.58 6.61
CA ALA A 251 20.41 16.51 6.57
C ALA A 251 19.21 16.00 7.39
N GLU A 252 18.90 14.71 7.33
CA GLU A 252 17.84 14.09 8.15
C GLU A 252 18.19 14.09 9.64
N LEU A 253 19.45 13.84 10.00
CA LEU A 253 19.90 13.90 11.39
C LEU A 253 19.85 15.33 11.96
N ARG A 254 20.18 16.35 11.14
CA ARG A 254 20.00 17.77 11.50
C ARG A 254 18.53 18.09 11.76
N TYR A 255 17.64 17.68 10.85
CA TYR A 255 16.20 17.86 11.02
C TYR A 255 15.71 17.25 12.34
N TYR A 256 16.13 16.02 12.66
CA TYR A 256 15.77 15.37 13.92
C TYR A 256 16.28 16.13 15.16
N ALA A 257 17.49 16.67 15.10
CA ALA A 257 18.07 17.44 16.18
C ALA A 257 17.42 18.82 16.35
N ASP A 258 16.97 19.45 15.27
CA ASP A 258 16.25 20.73 15.33
C ASP A 258 14.91 20.57 16.08
N GLU A 259 14.25 19.42 15.94
CA GLU A 259 13.03 19.04 16.68
C GLU A 259 13.32 18.60 18.14
N HIS A 260 14.57 18.30 18.48
CA HIS A 260 15.00 17.85 19.82
C HIS A 260 16.27 18.59 20.27
N PRO A 261 16.17 19.88 20.66
CA PRO A 261 17.32 20.74 20.92
C PRO A 261 18.26 20.23 22.02
N ASP A 262 17.76 19.40 22.94
CA ASP A 262 18.52 18.74 23.99
C ASP A 262 19.56 17.74 23.45
N LEU A 263 19.34 17.21 22.24
CA LEU A 263 20.26 16.27 21.57
C LEU A 263 21.44 16.98 20.88
N TYR A 264 21.35 18.30 20.63
CA TYR A 264 22.42 19.05 19.98
C TYR A 264 23.67 19.23 20.84
N HIS A 265 23.48 19.44 22.14
CA HIS A 265 24.58 19.84 23.04
C HIS A 265 24.92 18.81 24.12
N GLY A 266 24.19 17.69 24.19
CA GLY A 266 24.57 16.51 24.99
C GLY A 266 24.40 16.72 26.49
N ALA A 267 23.17 16.93 26.95
CA ALA A 267 22.88 17.05 28.38
C ALA A 267 23.03 15.73 29.17
N ASP A 268 23.05 14.56 28.50
CA ASP A 268 22.86 13.26 29.17
C ASP A 268 23.76 12.13 28.66
N GLN A 269 25.09 12.32 28.71
CA GLN A 269 26.14 11.33 28.36
C GLN A 269 26.14 10.76 26.92
N ARG A 270 25.16 11.10 26.08
CA ARG A 270 25.10 10.71 24.65
C ARG A 270 26.05 11.56 23.80
N VAL A 271 26.53 10.99 22.70
CA VAL A 271 27.31 11.76 21.69
C VAL A 271 26.37 12.79 21.07
N PRO A 272 26.69 14.11 21.18
CA PRO A 272 25.83 15.15 20.64
C PRO A 272 25.76 15.04 19.12
N VAL A 273 24.60 15.35 18.56
CA VAL A 273 24.37 15.28 17.10
C VAL A 273 25.40 16.12 16.32
N ALA A 274 25.78 17.29 16.86
CA ALA A 274 26.82 18.12 16.26
C ALA A 274 28.16 17.38 16.07
N ALA A 275 28.56 16.54 17.03
CA ALA A 275 29.80 15.77 16.91
C ALA A 275 29.68 14.63 15.88
N LEU A 276 28.49 14.05 15.70
CA LEU A 276 28.25 13.01 14.70
C LEU A 276 28.27 13.56 13.27
N ILE A 277 27.70 14.75 13.07
CA ILE A 277 27.64 15.42 11.75
C ILE A 277 29.05 15.68 11.20
N GLU A 278 30.00 16.03 12.06
CA GLU A 278 31.39 16.33 11.70
C GLU A 278 32.26 15.08 11.45
N LEU A 279 31.74 13.87 11.69
CA LEU A 279 32.49 12.64 11.38
C LEU A 279 32.65 12.46 9.87
N GLY A 280 33.86 12.05 9.48
CA GLY A 280 34.14 11.61 8.11
C GLY A 280 33.32 10.37 7.75
N ASP A 281 33.09 10.15 6.45
CA ASP A 281 32.13 9.13 5.97
C ASP A 281 32.45 7.70 6.43
N HIS A 282 33.74 7.39 6.61
CA HIS A 282 34.26 6.10 7.04
C HIS A 282 34.76 6.09 8.49
N GLN A 283 34.50 7.16 9.24
CA GLN A 283 34.96 7.30 10.61
C GLN A 283 33.87 6.82 11.59
N PRO A 284 34.10 5.76 12.37
CA PRO A 284 33.15 5.37 13.41
C PRO A 284 33.25 6.31 14.61
N VAL A 285 32.18 6.38 15.39
CA VAL A 285 32.19 7.05 16.70
C VAL A 285 33.20 6.36 17.61
N THR A 286 34.21 7.09 18.07
CA THR A 286 35.10 6.58 19.13
C THR A 286 34.32 6.55 20.43
N ALA A 287 34.01 5.35 20.93
CA ALA A 287 33.45 5.18 22.26
C ALA A 287 34.34 5.95 23.25
N LYS A 288 33.76 6.92 23.98
CA LYS A 288 34.48 7.57 25.09
C LYS A 288 35.00 6.45 25.98
N GLN A 289 36.31 6.42 26.21
CA GLN A 289 36.98 5.58 27.22
C GLN A 289 36.45 5.96 28.61
N GLY A 290 35.23 5.51 28.95
CA GLY A 290 34.58 5.77 30.23
C GLY A 290 34.39 4.52 31.07
N ASP A 291 34.55 3.32 30.49
CA ASP A 291 34.22 2.05 31.16
C ASP A 291 35.41 1.06 31.21
N LYS A 292 36.63 1.58 31.34
CA LYS A 292 37.80 0.81 31.80
C LYS A 292 38.05 1.12 33.26
N GLY A 293 37.10 0.76 34.13
CA GLY A 293 37.14 1.19 35.53
C GLY A 293 36.39 0.31 36.53
N MET A 294 36.06 -0.94 36.21
CA MET A 294 35.61 -1.87 37.26
C MET A 294 36.47 -3.13 37.22
N ALA A 295 37.56 -3.07 38.00
CA ALA A 295 38.36 -4.25 38.32
C ALA A 295 37.51 -5.23 39.15
N PRO A 296 37.63 -6.55 38.92
CA PRO A 296 36.90 -7.54 39.70
C PRO A 296 37.44 -7.54 41.14
N ARG A 297 36.53 -7.50 42.11
CA ARG A 297 36.77 -7.98 43.48
C ARG A 297 36.08 -9.32 43.65
#